data_AF-Q4TIZ9-F1
#
_entry.id   AF-Q4TIZ9-F1
#
_cell.length_a   1.000
_cell.length_b   1.000
_cell.length_c   1.000
_cell.angle_alpha   90.00
_cell.angle_beta   90.00
_cell.angle_gamma   90.00
#
_symmetry.space_group_name_H-M   'P 1'
#
loop_
_entity.id
_entity.type
_entity.pdbx_description
1 polymer ?
#
loop_
_entity_poly.entity_id
_entity_poly.type
_entity_poly.pdbx_seq_one_letter_code
_entity_poly.pdbx_strand_id
1 'polypeptide(L)'
;PRACVPGLSQYSGDPRTEWQLNSFPSKQQLLEAVRNFKYKGGNTFTGQALLHVLEENLRPEAGARAAAPTFLVLLTDGKSQDDAVAAAGRLKAAGVEILAVGEVQKQLRRSALVQPELAGGSV
;
A
#
# COMPACT_ATOMS: atom_id res chain seq x y z
N PRO A 1 -2.23 23.19 -4.40
CA PRO A 1 -2.43 21.71 -4.33
C PRO A 1 -1.47 21.07 -3.31
N ARG A 2 -1.91 20.08 -2.53
CA ARG A 2 -0.97 19.29 -1.70
C ARG A 2 -0.10 18.41 -2.58
N ALA A 3 1.21 18.39 -2.31
CA ALA A 3 2.15 17.55 -3.06
C ALA A 3 1.82 16.06 -2.90
N CYS A 4 1.55 15.60 -1.67
CA CYS A 4 1.26 14.20 -1.34
C CYS A 4 0.03 14.05 -0.43
N VAL A 5 -0.73 12.98 -0.62
CA VAL A 5 -1.92 12.60 0.14
C VAL A 5 -1.83 11.12 0.54
N PRO A 6 -1.48 10.79 1.80
CA PRO A 6 -1.29 9.40 2.20
C PRO A 6 -2.57 8.75 2.70
N GLY A 7 -2.80 7.52 2.26
CA GLY A 7 -3.83 6.60 2.78
C GLY A 7 -3.16 5.44 3.51
N LEU A 8 -3.90 4.75 4.38
CA LEU A 8 -3.41 3.55 5.05
C LEU A 8 -4.49 2.47 5.06
N SER A 9 -4.10 1.28 4.62
CA SER A 9 -4.87 0.05 4.78
C SER A 9 -4.03 -0.98 5.51
N GLN A 10 -4.56 -1.48 6.61
CA GLN A 10 -4.00 -2.62 7.33
C GLN A 10 -4.63 -3.90 6.81
N TYR A 11 -3.90 -5.00 6.82
CA TYR A 11 -4.46 -6.28 6.43
C TYR A 11 -3.89 -7.41 7.27
N SER A 12 -4.71 -8.44 7.40
CA SER A 12 -4.25 -9.73 7.86
C SER A 12 -4.99 -10.87 7.16
N GLY A 13 -6.06 -11.40 7.78
CA GLY A 13 -7.05 -12.24 7.12
C GLY A 13 -8.10 -11.46 6.32
N ASP A 14 -8.32 -10.19 6.69
CA ASP A 14 -9.22 -9.28 5.98
C ASP A 14 -8.60 -7.87 5.92
N PRO A 15 -8.59 -7.23 4.74
CA PRO A 15 -8.08 -5.87 4.60
C PRO A 15 -9.06 -4.83 5.14
N ARG A 16 -8.52 -3.77 5.75
CA ARG A 16 -9.27 -2.66 6.31
C ARG A 16 -8.56 -1.34 6.01
N THR A 17 -9.30 -0.40 5.44
CA THR A 17 -8.87 0.99 5.34
C THR A 17 -8.93 1.66 6.72
N GLU A 18 -7.81 2.14 7.23
CA GLU A 18 -7.79 2.98 8.43
C GLU A 18 -8.11 4.44 8.09
N TRP A 19 -7.61 4.92 6.94
CA TRP A 19 -7.99 6.21 6.38
C TRP A 19 -7.74 6.26 4.87
N GLN A 20 -8.56 7.07 4.20
CA GLN A 20 -8.50 7.33 2.77
C GLN A 20 -7.50 8.45 2.45
N LEU A 21 -7.17 8.63 1.16
CA LEU A 21 -6.21 9.64 0.70
C LEU A 21 -6.67 11.07 1.05
N ASN A 22 -7.98 11.32 1.08
CA ASN A 22 -8.56 12.61 1.42
C ASN A 22 -8.88 12.82 2.90
N SER A 23 -8.57 11.87 3.79
CA SER A 23 -9.01 11.93 5.20
C SER A 23 -8.35 13.04 6.01
N PHE A 24 -7.07 13.37 5.76
CA PHE A 24 -6.34 14.31 6.60
C PHE A 24 -6.00 15.63 5.89
N PRO A 25 -6.59 16.75 6.35
CA PRO A 25 -6.30 18.07 5.82
C PRO A 25 -5.05 18.70 6.43
N SER A 26 -4.25 18.03 7.26
CA SER A 26 -2.97 18.57 7.73
C SER A 26 -1.99 17.46 8.13
N LYS A 27 -0.69 17.77 8.07
CA LYS A 27 0.38 16.86 8.55
C LYS A 27 0.21 16.52 10.03
N GLN A 28 -0.23 17.49 10.85
CA GLN A 28 -0.44 17.27 12.28
C GLN A 28 -1.52 16.22 12.55
N GLN A 29 -2.68 16.32 11.88
CA GLN A 29 -3.76 15.34 12.05
C GLN A 29 -3.36 13.94 11.55
N LEU A 30 -2.63 13.88 10.43
CA LEU A 30 -2.06 12.62 9.95
C LEU A 30 -1.11 12.00 10.98
N LEU A 31 -0.19 12.77 11.55
CA LEU A 31 0.77 12.26 12.53
C LEU A 31 0.08 11.78 13.82
N GLU A 32 -0.99 12.44 14.22
CA GLU A 32 -1.82 12.01 15.35
C GLU A 32 -2.51 10.67 15.05
N ALA A 33 -3.11 10.52 13.86
CA ALA A 33 -3.71 9.25 13.43
C ALA A 33 -2.69 8.11 13.38
N VAL A 34 -1.49 8.38 12.85
CA VAL A 34 -0.38 7.41 12.79
C VAL A 34 0.05 6.96 14.20
N ARG A 35 0.02 7.84 15.21
CA ARG A 35 0.37 7.47 16.59
C ARG A 35 -0.70 6.65 17.29
N ASN A 36 -1.95 6.76 16.86
CA ASN A 36 -3.11 6.24 17.58
C ASN A 36 -3.71 4.96 16.97
N PHE A 37 -3.39 4.63 15.71
CA PHE A 37 -3.95 3.42 15.10
C PHE A 37 -3.39 2.16 15.75
N LYS A 38 -4.23 1.13 15.89
CA LYS A 38 -3.87 -0.13 16.52
C LYS A 38 -3.45 -1.13 15.46
N TYR A 39 -2.32 -1.80 15.70
CA TYR A 39 -1.89 -2.92 14.87
C TYR A 39 -2.94 -4.03 14.92
N LYS A 40 -3.40 -4.47 13.76
CA LYS A 40 -4.43 -5.51 13.64
C LYS A 40 -3.90 -6.90 13.98
N GLY A 41 -2.70 -7.25 13.51
CA GLY A 41 -2.15 -8.61 13.57
C GLY A 41 -2.96 -9.66 12.78
N GLY A 42 -2.43 -10.88 12.67
CA GLY A 42 -3.11 -12.03 12.06
C GLY A 42 -2.37 -12.63 10.85
N ASN A 43 -3.12 -13.32 9.97
CA ASN A 43 -2.60 -13.96 8.76
C ASN A 43 -2.07 -12.97 7.72
N THR A 44 -1.52 -13.47 6.62
CA THR A 44 -0.93 -12.64 5.56
C THR A 44 -1.60 -12.91 4.21
N PHE A 45 -2.81 -12.36 4.00
CA PHE A 45 -3.49 -12.37 2.69
C PHE A 45 -3.20 -11.08 1.92
N THR A 46 -2.00 -11.03 1.35
CA THR A 46 -1.50 -9.86 0.62
C THR A 46 -2.24 -9.66 -0.70
N GLY A 47 -2.56 -10.72 -1.44
CA GLY A 47 -3.30 -10.61 -2.70
C GLY A 47 -4.64 -9.89 -2.51
N GLN A 48 -5.42 -10.35 -1.53
CA GLN A 48 -6.69 -9.71 -1.17
C GLN A 48 -6.49 -8.24 -0.72
N ALA A 49 -5.44 -7.95 0.05
CA ALA A 49 -5.14 -6.58 0.46
C ALA A 49 -4.79 -5.65 -0.71
N LEU A 50 -4.02 -6.14 -1.68
CA LEU A 50 -3.67 -5.40 -2.89
C LEU A 50 -4.90 -5.09 -3.73
N LEU A 51 -5.84 -6.03 -3.85
CA LEU A 51 -7.11 -5.82 -4.53
C LEU A 51 -8.00 -4.82 -3.79
N HIS A 52 -8.06 -4.90 -2.46
CA HIS A 52 -8.77 -3.92 -1.63
C HIS A 52 -8.23 -2.50 -1.84
N VAL A 53 -6.92 -2.32 -1.95
CA VAL A 53 -6.34 -1.00 -2.25
C VAL A 53 -6.82 -0.49 -3.61
N LEU A 54 -6.74 -1.33 -4.64
CA LEU A 54 -7.19 -0.98 -5.98
C LEU A 54 -8.68 -0.62 -6.01
N GLU A 55 -9.49 -1.40 -5.31
CA GLU A 55 -10.94 -1.29 -5.33
C GLU A 55 -11.43 -0.16 -4.43
N GLU A 56 -10.90 0.04 -3.22
CA GLU A 56 -11.46 0.97 -2.23
C GLU A 56 -10.65 2.26 -2.02
N ASN A 57 -9.32 2.22 -2.17
CA ASN A 57 -8.46 3.37 -1.85
C ASN A 57 -8.10 4.21 -3.06
N LEU A 58 -8.03 3.60 -4.26
CA LEU A 58 -7.65 4.29 -5.50
C LEU A 58 -8.85 4.85 -6.28
N ARG A 59 -9.97 5.09 -5.59
CA ARG A 59 -11.17 5.73 -6.13
C ARG A 59 -11.09 7.26 -6.06
N PRO A 60 -11.68 8.00 -7.03
CA PRO A 60 -11.79 9.46 -6.95
C PRO A 60 -12.46 9.94 -5.65
N GLU A 61 -13.49 9.22 -5.18
CA GLU A 61 -14.23 9.53 -3.95
C GLU A 61 -13.36 9.34 -2.69
N ALA A 62 -12.35 8.47 -2.76
CA ALA A 62 -11.35 8.26 -1.73
C ALA A 62 -10.18 9.26 -1.79
N GLY A 63 -10.18 10.18 -2.78
CA GLY A 63 -9.15 11.20 -2.95
C GLY A 63 -8.03 10.82 -3.91
N ALA A 64 -8.19 9.74 -4.70
CA ALA A 64 -7.24 9.39 -5.75
C ALA A 64 -7.27 10.45 -6.86
N ARG A 65 -6.09 10.76 -7.40
CA ARG A 65 -5.91 11.81 -8.42
C ARG A 65 -5.39 11.18 -9.70
N ALA A 66 -6.20 11.17 -10.76
CA ALA A 66 -5.87 10.53 -12.02
C ALA A 66 -4.55 11.04 -12.65
N ALA A 67 -4.23 12.33 -12.48
CA ALA A 67 -3.01 12.93 -13.03
C ALA A 67 -1.78 12.84 -12.09
N ALA A 68 -1.93 12.27 -10.89
CA ALA A 68 -0.84 12.17 -9.92
C ALA A 68 -0.22 10.76 -9.94
N PRO A 69 1.11 10.63 -9.89
CA PRO A 69 1.76 9.34 -9.64
C PRO A 69 1.23 8.71 -8.35
N THR A 70 0.95 7.41 -8.40
CA THR A 70 0.48 6.64 -7.24
C THR A 70 1.54 5.63 -6.84
N PHE A 71 1.99 5.73 -5.60
CA PHE A 71 2.94 4.80 -5.00
C PHE A 71 2.24 3.98 -3.92
N LEU A 72 2.41 2.66 -3.98
CA LEU A 72 1.99 1.74 -2.92
C LEU A 72 3.23 1.22 -2.19
N VAL A 73 3.35 1.57 -0.91
CA VAL A 73 4.35 0.99 -0.01
C VAL A 73 3.73 -0.21 0.69
N LEU A 74 4.18 -1.41 0.32
CA LEU A 74 3.73 -2.67 0.88
C LEU A 74 4.71 -3.15 1.95
N LEU A 75 4.25 -3.22 3.20
CA LEU A 75 5.03 -3.68 4.36
C LEU A 75 4.50 -5.02 4.85
N THR A 76 5.34 -6.05 4.88
CA THR A 76 4.94 -7.42 5.24
C THR A 76 6.03 -8.09 6.07
N ASP A 77 5.72 -8.77 7.18
CA ASP A 77 6.68 -9.58 7.94
C ASP A 77 6.68 -11.07 7.53
N GLY A 78 5.57 -11.54 6.94
CA GLY A 78 5.37 -12.93 6.54
C GLY A 78 5.26 -13.17 5.04
N LYS A 79 5.31 -14.46 4.66
CA LYS A 79 4.95 -14.90 3.29
C LYS A 79 3.44 -14.75 3.11
N SER A 80 3.04 -14.27 1.94
CA SER A 80 1.64 -14.28 1.54
C SER A 80 1.13 -15.72 1.43
N GLN A 81 -0.09 -15.94 1.90
CA GLN A 81 -0.81 -17.22 1.83
C GLN A 81 -1.77 -17.29 0.64
N ASP A 82 -1.76 -16.28 -0.22
CA ASP A 82 -2.60 -16.10 -1.40
C ASP A 82 -1.78 -15.62 -2.61
N ASP A 83 -2.44 -15.38 -3.76
CA ASP A 83 -1.73 -14.95 -4.97
C ASP A 83 -1.45 -13.43 -4.98
N ALA A 84 -0.41 -13.04 -4.24
CA ALA A 84 0.08 -11.67 -4.23
C ALA A 84 0.63 -11.20 -5.59
N VAL A 85 1.12 -12.11 -6.44
CA VAL A 85 1.75 -11.76 -7.71
C VAL A 85 0.69 -11.30 -8.71
N ALA A 86 -0.40 -12.06 -8.85
CA ALA A 86 -1.50 -11.68 -9.74
C ALA A 86 -2.11 -10.33 -9.33
N ALA A 87 -2.33 -10.12 -8.03
CA ALA A 87 -2.88 -8.87 -7.51
C ALA A 87 -1.94 -7.67 -7.73
N ALA A 88 -0.63 -7.84 -7.49
CA ALA A 88 0.37 -6.81 -7.78
C ALA A 88 0.43 -6.48 -9.28
N GLY A 89 0.24 -7.48 -10.16
CA GLY A 89 0.13 -7.28 -11.59
C GLY A 89 -1.04 -6.36 -11.98
N ARG A 90 -2.21 -6.53 -11.35
CA ARG A 90 -3.38 -5.66 -11.56
C ARG A 90 -3.11 -4.21 -11.16
N LEU A 91 -2.48 -3.99 -10.00
CA LEU A 91 -2.07 -2.65 -9.56
C LEU A 91 -1.07 -2.00 -10.53
N LYS A 92 -0.07 -2.77 -10.99
CA LYS A 92 0.92 -2.26 -11.96
C LYS A 92 0.28 -1.90 -13.29
N ALA A 93 -0.66 -2.71 -13.78
CA ALA A 93 -1.45 -2.41 -14.97
C ALA A 93 -2.33 -1.16 -14.80
N ALA A 94 -2.75 -0.84 -13.56
CA ALA A 94 -3.45 0.40 -13.21
C ALA A 94 -2.53 1.62 -13.02
N GLY A 95 -1.23 1.49 -13.32
CA GLY A 95 -0.27 2.59 -13.21
C GLY A 95 0.27 2.85 -11.80
N VAL A 96 0.11 1.89 -10.88
CA VAL A 96 0.62 2.00 -9.51
C VAL A 96 2.05 1.48 -9.42
N GLU A 97 2.94 2.28 -8.85
CA GLU A 97 4.30 1.86 -8.52
C GLU A 97 4.34 1.19 -7.15
N ILE A 98 4.79 -0.06 -7.10
CA ILE A 98 4.82 -0.84 -5.86
C ILE A 98 6.24 -0.90 -5.30
N LEU A 99 6.38 -0.46 -4.05
CA LEU A 99 7.57 -0.57 -3.23
C LEU A 99 7.30 -1.58 -2.12
N ALA A 100 7.86 -2.78 -2.22
CA ALA A 100 7.65 -3.82 -1.21
C ALA A 100 8.85 -3.94 -0.26
N VAL A 101 8.56 -4.06 1.03
CA VAL A 101 9.53 -4.31 2.10
C VAL A 101 9.09 -5.53 2.89
N GLY A 102 10.03 -6.46 3.08
CA GLY A 102 9.85 -7.70 3.83
C GLY A 102 9.63 -8.93 2.95
N GLU A 103 9.09 -10.01 3.50
CA GLU A 103 9.20 -11.34 2.86
C GLU A 103 8.48 -11.44 1.50
N VAL A 104 7.34 -10.76 1.32
CA VAL A 104 6.64 -10.68 0.02
C VAL A 104 7.48 -10.02 -1.07
N GLN A 105 8.44 -9.15 -0.73
CA GLN A 105 9.35 -8.53 -1.70
C GLN A 105 10.08 -9.58 -2.55
N LYS A 106 10.50 -10.69 -1.94
CA LYS A 106 11.20 -11.79 -2.66
C LYS A 106 10.31 -12.43 -3.71
N GLN A 107 9.02 -12.59 -3.42
CA GLN A 107 8.02 -13.15 -4.31
C GLN A 107 7.72 -12.19 -5.48
N LEU A 108 7.55 -10.90 -5.20
CA LEU A 108 7.23 -9.90 -6.23
C LEU A 108 8.43 -9.56 -7.12
N ARG A 109 9.66 -9.60 -6.59
CA ARG A 109 10.90 -9.35 -7.36
C ARG A 109 11.13 -10.39 -8.45
N ARG A 110 10.88 -11.67 -8.14
CA ARG A 110 10.95 -12.76 -9.13
C ARG A 110 10.02 -12.54 -10.33
N SER A 111 8.97 -11.75 -10.14
CA SER A 111 7.97 -11.44 -11.16
C SER A 111 8.16 -10.06 -11.80
N ALA A 112 9.25 -9.35 -11.49
CA ALA A 112 9.54 -7.98 -11.96
C ALA A 112 8.42 -6.96 -11.68
N LEU A 113 7.63 -7.17 -10.62
CA LEU A 113 6.48 -6.33 -10.28
C LEU A 113 6.83 -5.16 -9.35
N VAL A 114 7.91 -5.28 -8.60
CA VAL A 114 8.40 -4.23 -7.68
C VAL A 114 9.70 -3.63 -8.18
N GLN A 115 9.91 -2.35 -7.89
CA GLN A 115 11.20 -1.73 -8.16
C GLN A 115 12.30 -2.35 -7.28
N PRO A 116 13.56 -2.40 -7.75
CA PRO A 116 14.68 -2.63 -6.86
C PRO A 116 14.65 -1.57 -5.75
N GLU A 117 15.26 -1.91 -4.61
CA GLU A 117 15.17 -1.13 -3.37
C GLU A 117 15.33 0.37 -3.62
N LEU A 118 14.64 1.19 -2.79
CA LEU A 118 15.19 2.47 -2.39
C LEU A 118 16.51 2.14 -1.68
N ALA A 119 17.56 1.90 -2.47
CA ALA A 119 18.89 1.62 -1.98
C ALA A 119 19.19 2.75 -1.01
N GLY A 120 19.46 2.38 0.24
CA GLY A 120 19.89 3.33 1.25
C GLY A 120 20.96 4.21 0.63
N GLY A 121 20.62 5.49 0.44
CA GLY A 121 21.63 6.51 0.33
C GLY A 121 22.41 6.40 1.63
N SER A 122 23.62 5.86 1.54
CA SER A 122 24.64 6.09 2.55
C SER A 122 24.69 7.59 2.79
N VAL A 123 24.25 7.98 3.98
CA VAL A 123 24.67 9.23 4.61
C VAL A 123 26.14 9.08 4.98
#